data_AF-A0A101X492-F1
#
_entry.id   AF-A0A101X492-F1
#
_cell.length_a   1.000
_cell.length_b   1.000
_cell.length_c   1.000
_cell.angle_alpha   90.00
_cell.angle_beta   90.00
_cell.angle_gamma   90.00
#
_symmetry.space_group_name_H-M   'P 1'
#
loop_
_entity.id
_entity.type
_entity.pdbx_description
1 polymer ?
#
loop_
_entity_poly.entity_id
_entity_poly.type
_entity_poly.pdbx_seq_one_letter_code
_entity_poly.pdbx_strand_id
1 'polypeptide(L)'
;MAADLGADIAVYSMTGALARRVAKFRPLVGIHAGVREASVARKLALIWGIEPLLLPASSYEEGLEKLMARFPDKMLVATYGLRGGVHTIKINIKE
;
A
#
# COMPACT_ATOMS: atom_id res chain seq x y z
N MET A 1 5.61 13.95 1.06
CA MET A 1 6.37 13.09 0.13
C MET A 1 5.50 12.56 -1.01
N ALA A 2 4.60 11.58 -0.82
CA ALA A 2 3.84 11.01 -1.95
C ALA A 2 3.01 12.06 -2.72
N ALA A 3 2.28 12.93 -2.00
CA ALA A 3 1.53 14.02 -2.60
C ALA A 3 2.42 15.03 -3.35
N ASP A 4 3.57 15.39 -2.77
CA ASP A 4 4.53 16.32 -3.39
C ASP A 4 5.13 15.76 -4.69
N LEU A 5 5.20 14.44 -4.82
CA LEU A 5 5.67 13.72 -6.00
C LEU A 5 4.55 13.43 -7.01
N GLY A 6 3.28 13.74 -6.71
CA GLY A 6 2.13 13.30 -7.52
C GLY A 6 1.98 11.78 -7.59
N ALA A 7 2.50 11.06 -6.58
CA ALA A 7 2.56 9.60 -6.54
C ALA A 7 1.45 9.02 -5.66
N ASP A 8 0.86 7.89 -6.09
CA ASP A 8 -0.05 7.11 -5.27
C ASP A 8 0.74 6.35 -4.18
N ILE A 9 0.08 6.03 -3.06
CA ILE A 9 0.68 5.26 -1.98
C ILE A 9 0.29 3.79 -2.16
N ALA A 10 1.28 2.90 -2.18
CA ALA A 10 1.07 1.46 -2.20
C ALA A 10 1.53 0.85 -0.87
N VAL A 11 0.65 0.17 -0.15
CA VAL A 11 0.95 -0.46 1.13
C VAL A 11 0.60 -1.93 1.11
N TYR A 12 1.57 -2.81 1.33
CA TYR A 12 1.27 -4.21 1.65
C TYR A 12 1.21 -4.42 3.18
N SER A 13 0.10 -4.95 3.68
CA SER A 13 -0.13 -5.08 5.13
C SER A 13 -0.92 -6.33 5.49
N MET A 14 -0.40 -7.14 6.43
CA MET A 14 -1.08 -8.37 6.84
C MET A 14 -2.37 -8.12 7.63
N THR A 15 -2.38 -7.08 8.47
CA THR A 15 -3.52 -6.75 9.36
C THR A 15 -4.22 -5.45 8.97
N GLY A 16 -3.73 -4.77 7.93
CA GLY A 16 -4.19 -3.44 7.50
C GLY A 16 -3.79 -2.29 8.42
N ALA A 17 -2.97 -2.53 9.45
CA ALA A 17 -2.64 -1.51 10.44
C ALA A 17 -1.89 -0.31 9.84
N LEU A 18 -0.93 -0.56 8.95
CA LEU A 18 -0.20 0.51 8.27
C LEU A 18 -1.11 1.29 7.32
N ALA A 19 -1.96 0.61 6.54
CA ALA A 19 -2.91 1.25 5.64
C ALA A 19 -3.86 2.20 6.40
N ARG A 20 -4.38 1.78 7.57
CA ARG A 20 -5.18 2.65 8.45
C ARG A 20 -4.40 3.86 8.97
N ARG A 21 -3.12 3.71 9.31
CA ARG A 21 -2.27 4.83 9.74
C ARG A 21 -2.06 5.83 8.63
N VAL A 22 -1.78 5.37 7.40
CA VAL A 22 -1.66 6.24 6.23
C VAL A 22 -2.96 6.99 5.97
N ALA A 23 -4.10 6.29 5.96
CA ALA A 23 -5.40 6.91 5.72
C ALA A 23 -5.78 7.98 6.76
N LYS A 24 -5.26 7.92 7.99
CA LYS A 24 -5.46 8.96 9.02
C LYS A 24 -5.00 10.34 8.55
N PHE A 25 -3.96 10.41 7.71
CA PHE A 25 -3.43 11.67 7.18
C PHE A 25 -4.26 12.25 6.03
N ARG A 26 -5.32 11.55 5.58
CA ARG A 26 -6.20 11.99 4.50
C ARG A 26 -5.43 12.48 3.25
N PRO A 27 -4.47 11.69 2.75
CA PRO A 27 -3.74 12.09 1.55
C PRO A 27 -4.71 12.28 0.38
N LEU A 28 -4.43 13.28 -0.46
CA LEU A 28 -5.21 13.57 -1.67
C LEU A 28 -4.81 12.70 -2.87
N VAL A 29 -3.86 11.77 -2.65
CA VAL A 29 -3.43 10.74 -3.61
C VAL A 29 -4.06 9.39 -3.26
N GLY A 30 -4.10 8.45 -4.22
CA GLY A 30 -4.68 7.14 -4.00
C GLY A 30 -3.92 6.32 -2.95
N ILE A 31 -4.63 5.48 -2.19
CA ILE A 31 -4.05 4.54 -1.22
C ILE A 31 -4.41 3.11 -1.62
N HIS A 32 -3.47 2.39 -2.23
CA HIS A 32 -3.63 1.00 -2.64
C HIS A 32 -3.14 0.07 -1.53
N ALA A 33 -4.04 -0.69 -0.91
CA ALA A 33 -3.71 -1.54 0.22
C ALA A 33 -3.78 -3.04 -0.13
N GLY A 34 -2.63 -3.65 -0.40
CA GLY A 34 -2.52 -5.09 -0.61
C GLY A 34 -2.61 -5.87 0.71
N VAL A 35 -3.47 -6.89 0.75
CA VAL A 35 -3.67 -7.75 1.93
C VAL A 35 -3.86 -9.21 1.52
N ARG A 36 -3.42 -10.15 2.36
CA ARG A 36 -3.54 -11.59 2.07
C ARG A 36 -4.92 -12.20 2.35
N GLU A 37 -5.73 -11.55 3.19
CA GLU A 37 -6.99 -12.10 3.70
C GLU A 37 -8.18 -11.23 3.31
N ALA A 38 -9.24 -11.86 2.79
CA ALA A 38 -10.47 -11.18 2.40
C ALA A 38 -11.16 -10.48 3.58
N SER A 39 -11.01 -11.02 4.79
CA SER A 39 -11.53 -10.43 6.04
C SER A 39 -10.93 -9.04 6.29
N VAL A 40 -9.64 -8.87 6.02
CA VAL A 40 -8.91 -7.60 6.18
C VAL A 40 -9.28 -6.64 5.06
N ALA A 41 -9.37 -7.12 3.81
CA ALA A 41 -9.77 -6.30 2.67
C ALA A 41 -11.15 -5.65 2.90
N ARG A 42 -12.15 -6.44 3.32
CA ARG A 42 -13.50 -5.95 3.64
C ARG A 42 -13.50 -4.89 4.75
N LYS A 43 -12.69 -5.06 5.79
CA LYS A 43 -12.55 -4.06 6.87
C LYS A 43 -11.92 -2.76 6.37
N LEU A 44 -10.92 -2.86 5.48
CA LEU A 44 -10.26 -1.70 4.89
C LEU A 44 -11.12 -0.95 3.87
N ALA A 45 -12.05 -1.63 3.19
CA ALA A 45 -12.97 -1.01 2.25
C ALA A 45 -13.88 0.06 2.89
N LEU A 46 -14.06 0.01 4.21
CA LEU A 46 -14.83 0.99 4.98
C LEU A 46 -14.00 2.21 5.41
N ILE A 47 -12.69 2.19 5.16
CA ILE A 47 -11.76 3.21 5.62
C ILE A 47 -11.50 4.22 4.50
N TRP A 48 -11.56 5.50 4.84
CA TRP A 48 -11.37 6.61 3.92
C TRP A 48 -10.17 6.44 2.98
N GLY A 49 -10.43 6.57 1.68
CA GLY A 49 -9.41 6.66 0.63
C GLY A 49 -8.63 5.37 0.36
N ILE A 50 -8.92 4.28 1.05
CA ILE A 50 -8.24 3.00 0.83
C ILE A 50 -8.96 2.21 -0.26
N GLU A 51 -8.21 1.82 -1.29
CA GLU A 51 -8.54 0.77 -2.25
C GLU A 51 -7.89 -0.54 -1.77
N PRO A 52 -8.62 -1.47 -1.12
CA PRO A 52 -8.06 -2.73 -0.68
C PRO A 52 -7.99 -3.75 -1.82
N LEU A 53 -6.86 -4.44 -1.93
CA LEU A 53 -6.60 -5.47 -2.93
C LEU A 53 -6.27 -6.79 -2.24
N LEU A 54 -7.05 -7.84 -2.54
CA LEU A 54 -6.76 -9.19 -2.07
C LEU A 54 -5.60 -9.77 -2.90
N LEU A 55 -4.42 -9.82 -2.29
CA LEU A 55 -3.18 -10.28 -2.90
C LEU A 55 -2.53 -11.33 -1.97
N PRO A 56 -2.90 -12.61 -2.07
CA PRO A 56 -2.25 -13.66 -1.30
C PRO A 56 -0.74 -13.70 -1.56
N ALA A 57 0.07 -13.59 -0.50
CA ALA A 57 1.52 -13.68 -0.55
C ALA A 57 2.09 -14.29 0.74
N SER A 58 3.20 -15.01 0.60
CA SER A 58 3.91 -15.68 1.67
C SER A 58 4.73 -14.71 2.53
N SER A 59 5.18 -13.59 1.94
CA SER A 59 5.99 -12.56 2.60
C SER A 59 5.48 -11.14 2.33
N TYR A 60 6.04 -10.16 3.03
CA TYR A 60 5.74 -8.75 2.78
C TYR A 60 6.34 -8.26 1.46
N GLU A 61 7.55 -8.69 1.13
CA GLU A 61 8.24 -8.30 -0.10
C GLU A 61 7.46 -8.81 -1.32
N GLU A 62 7.14 -10.11 -1.36
CA GLU A 62 6.35 -10.71 -2.44
C GLU A 62 4.99 -10.01 -2.61
N GLY A 63 4.34 -9.70 -1.48
CA GLY A 63 3.06 -8.99 -1.50
C GLY A 63 3.17 -7.57 -2.03
N LEU A 64 4.24 -6.85 -1.68
CA LEU A 64 4.48 -5.50 -2.18
C LEU A 64 4.82 -5.51 -3.68
N GLU A 65 5.62 -6.47 -4.14
CA GLU A 65 5.93 -6.65 -5.56
C GLU A 65 4.66 -6.93 -6.38
N LYS A 66 3.80 -7.86 -5.91
CA LYS A 66 2.49 -8.12 -6.52
C LYS A 66 1.62 -6.88 -6.58
N LEU A 67 1.63 -6.07 -5.51
CA LEU A 67 0.87 -4.82 -5.45
C LEU A 67 1.40 -3.79 -6.45
N MET A 68 2.71 -3.60 -6.53
CA MET A 68 3.33 -2.69 -7.50
C MET A 68 3.04 -3.12 -8.94
N ALA A 69 3.10 -4.43 -9.22
CA ALA A 69 2.80 -4.98 -10.54
C ALA A 69 1.35 -4.75 -10.99
N ARG A 70 0.41 -4.46 -10.07
CA ARG A 70 -0.98 -4.12 -10.41
C ARG A 70 -1.11 -2.74 -11.06
N PHE A 71 -0.12 -1.87 -10.87
CA PHE A 71 -0.10 -0.49 -11.32
C PHE A 71 1.21 -0.15 -12.05
N PRO A 72 1.51 -0.82 -13.18
CA PRO A 72 2.77 -0.64 -13.90
C PRO A 72 2.99 0.79 -14.41
N ASP A 73 1.90 1.54 -14.59
CA ASP A 73 1.92 2.90 -15.14
C ASP A 73 1.81 4.01 -14.11
N LYS A 74 1.75 3.69 -12.83
CA LYS A 74 1.65 4.70 -11.77
C LYS A 74 3.00 4.95 -11.10
N MET A 75 3.27 6.21 -10.80
CA MET A 75 4.29 6.56 -9.82
C MET A 75 3.78 6.18 -8.44
N LEU A 76 4.52 5.31 -7.75
CA LEU A 76 4.13 4.79 -6.44
C LEU A 76 5.17 5.14 -5.39
N VAL A 77 4.70 5.50 -4.20
CA VAL A 77 5.48 5.39 -2.96
C VAL A 77 5.05 4.08 -2.29
N ALA A 78 5.82 3.02 -2.54
CA ALA A 78 5.47 1.67 -2.12
C ALA A 78 6.19 1.29 -0.81
N THR A 79 5.45 0.76 0.17
CA THR A 79 6.01 0.35 1.45
C THR A 79 5.29 -0.83 2.09
N TYR A 80 5.98 -1.52 2.98
CA TYR A 80 5.37 -2.40 3.98
C TYR A 80 5.99 -2.10 5.34
N GLY A 81 5.30 -2.52 6.41
CA GLY A 81 5.74 -2.27 7.77
C GLY A 81 5.90 -3.54 8.57
N LEU A 82 7.13 -3.80 9.01
CA LEU A 82 7.43 -4.71 10.11
C LEU A 82 7.53 -3.90 11.40
N ARG A 83 6.89 -4.35 12.49
CA ARG A 83 7.18 -3.77 13.82
C ARG A 83 8.63 -4.13 14.16
N GLY A 84 9.52 -3.14 14.20
CA GLY A 84 10.95 -3.32 14.52
C GLY A 84 11.84 -3.81 13.36
N GLY A 85 11.36 -3.73 12.11
CA GLY A 85 12.14 -4.13 10.92
C GLY A 85 12.42 -2.97 9.96
N VAL A 86 13.06 -3.27 8.83
CA VAL A 86 13.38 -2.30 7.78
C VAL A 86 12.11 -1.85 7.06
N HIS A 87 11.93 -0.54 6.93
CA HIS A 87 10.89 0.07 6.11
C HIS A 87 11.48 0.41 4.74
N THR A 88 11.11 -0.35 3.72
CA THR A 88 11.54 -0.10 2.34
C THR A 88 10.57 0.87 1.67
N ILE A 89 11.12 1.88 0.99
CA ILE A 89 10.37 2.78 0.09
C ILE A 89 10.93 2.59 -1.31
N LYS A 90 10.10 2.10 -2.24
CA LYS A 90 10.43 2.05 -3.68
C LYS A 90 9.70 3.19 -4.39
N ILE A 91 10.42 3.98 -5.19
CA ILE A 91 9.88 5.08 -6.00
C ILE A 91 10.16 4.75 -7.46
N ASN A 92 9.13 4.79 -8.31
CA ASN A 92 9.28 4.61 -9.75
C ASN A 92 9.05 5.95 -10.44
N ILE A 93 10.11 6.61 -10.90
CA ILE A 93 10.02 7.87 -11.64
C ILE A 93 10.01 7.50 -13.13
N LYS A 94 8.90 7.77 -13.83
CA LYS A 94 8.90 7.77 -15.31
C LYS A 94 9.43 9.13 -15.77
N GLU A 95 10.46 9.12 -16.64
CA GLU A 95 10.95 10.30 -17.36
C GLU A 95 9.92 10.84 -18.36
#